data_AF-A0A523X7E0-F1
#
_entry.id   AF-A0A523X7E0-F1
#
_cell.length_a   1.000
_cell.length_b   1.000
_cell.length_c   1.000
_cell.angle_alpha   90.00
_cell.angle_beta   90.00
_cell.angle_gamma   90.00
#
_symmetry.space_group_name_H-M   'P 1'
#
loop_
_entity.id
_entity.type
_entity.pdbx_description
1 polymer ?
#
loop_
_entity_poly.entity_id
_entity_poly.type
_entity_poly.pdbx_seq_one_letter_code
_entity_poly.pdbx_strand_id
1 'polypeptide(L)'
;MNLKELLNDHQTGMSQFQDDYLVTTRAGGTLYGQYKQALRELYKRFRGLRELTCNNERLKIDIEELEFDLKSATGFPKRRKEVDCKEKIMLMEESERSIKDTKREFNRFYQQATYLKEQIGKLTDEKRHQLDMEMWEFKIKEMAVIDLVTTGRIRNVTYEFLSSVPKDMKMRIAFEIRRENQDTLIDWYDDKEEYHIPKDLPKVELSNTKEMLLIDG
;
A
#
# COMPACT_ATOMS: atom_id res chain seq x y z
N MET A 1 -12.69 21.51 -24.66
CA MET A 1 -12.33 20.77 -23.45
C MET A 1 -12.70 21.63 -22.25
N ASN A 2 -13.65 21.21 -21.42
CA ASN A 2 -14.11 21.96 -20.25
C ASN A 2 -13.45 21.46 -18.95
N LEU A 3 -13.56 22.24 -17.86
CA LEU A 3 -12.93 21.89 -16.58
C LEU A 3 -13.36 20.51 -16.04
N LYS A 4 -14.63 20.12 -16.23
CA LYS A 4 -15.13 18.82 -15.77
C LYS A 4 -14.46 17.65 -16.52
N GLU A 5 -14.23 17.82 -17.82
CA GLU A 5 -13.53 16.82 -18.62
C GLU A 5 -12.10 16.61 -18.14
N LEU A 6 -11.37 17.68 -17.83
CA LEU A 6 -10.00 17.58 -17.30
C LEU A 6 -9.95 16.93 -15.91
N LEU A 7 -10.89 17.26 -15.04
CA LEU A 7 -10.93 16.71 -13.68
C LEU A 7 -11.33 15.22 -13.65
N ASN A 8 -11.88 14.67 -14.73
CA ASN A 8 -12.17 13.23 -14.82
C ASN A 8 -10.89 12.38 -14.94
N ASP A 9 -9.79 12.96 -15.41
CA ASP A 9 -8.49 12.28 -15.49
C ASP A 9 -7.74 12.32 -14.14
N HIS A 10 -8.22 13.12 -13.19
CA HIS A 10 -7.61 13.21 -11.87
C HIS A 10 -7.85 11.94 -11.06
N GLN A 11 -6.77 11.35 -10.58
CA GLN A 11 -6.77 10.21 -9.67
C GLN A 11 -6.13 10.65 -8.36
N THR A 12 -6.87 10.56 -7.26
CA THR A 12 -6.38 10.96 -5.93
C THR A 12 -5.41 9.92 -5.38
N GLY A 13 -5.70 8.65 -5.67
CA GLY A 13 -4.89 7.51 -5.27
C GLY A 13 -3.69 7.21 -6.18
N MET A 14 -2.96 6.16 -5.84
CA MET A 14 -1.90 5.60 -6.67
C MET A 14 -2.48 4.89 -7.90
N SER A 15 -1.74 4.97 -9.01
CA SER A 15 -1.99 4.15 -10.18
C SER A 15 -1.63 2.69 -9.92
N GLN A 16 -2.24 1.77 -10.67
CA GLN A 16 -1.91 0.35 -10.59
C GLN A 16 -0.42 0.08 -10.80
N PHE A 17 0.23 0.84 -11.69
CA PHE A 17 1.67 0.76 -11.89
C PHE A 17 2.44 1.07 -10.60
N GLN A 18 2.05 2.12 -9.88
CA GLN A 18 2.69 2.47 -8.61
C GLN A 18 2.46 1.38 -7.56
N ASP A 19 1.24 0.86 -7.43
CA ASP A 19 0.89 -0.21 -6.49
C ASP A 19 1.72 -1.49 -6.75
N ASP A 20 1.83 -1.89 -8.01
CA ASP A 20 2.52 -3.12 -8.41
C ASP A 20 4.04 -2.99 -8.26
N TYR A 21 4.63 -1.96 -8.85
CA TYR A 21 6.08 -1.87 -9.03
C TYR A 21 6.75 -1.05 -7.92
N LEU A 22 6.19 0.10 -7.56
CA LEU A 22 6.85 1.05 -6.65
C LEU A 22 6.53 0.79 -5.18
N VAL A 23 5.42 0.11 -4.91
CA VAL A 23 4.98 -0.23 -3.56
C VAL A 23 5.29 -1.70 -3.27
N THR A 24 4.61 -2.64 -3.93
CA THR A 24 4.72 -4.07 -3.59
C THR A 24 6.06 -4.65 -4.00
N THR A 25 6.42 -4.57 -5.29
CA THR A 25 7.66 -5.18 -5.82
C THR A 25 8.91 -4.59 -5.15
N ARG A 26 9.03 -3.26 -5.16
CA ARG A 26 10.19 -2.53 -4.65
C ARG A 26 10.43 -2.73 -3.15
N ALA A 27 9.39 -2.78 -2.32
CA ALA A 27 9.56 -2.90 -0.87
C ALA A 27 9.87 -4.34 -0.44
N GLY A 28 9.45 -5.33 -1.24
CA GLY A 28 9.52 -6.74 -0.87
C GLY A 28 10.83 -7.43 -1.21
N GLY A 29 11.35 -7.21 -2.43
CA GLY A 29 12.54 -7.89 -2.98
C GLY A 29 12.39 -9.40 -3.20
N THR A 30 11.70 -10.09 -2.28
CA THR A 30 11.35 -11.51 -2.28
C THR A 30 9.82 -11.67 -2.29
N LEU A 31 9.32 -12.84 -2.67
CA LEU A 31 7.88 -13.15 -2.61
C LEU A 31 7.26 -12.86 -1.24
N TYR A 32 7.94 -13.25 -0.16
CA TYR A 32 7.43 -13.03 1.19
C TYR A 32 7.46 -11.55 1.60
N GLY A 33 8.50 -10.81 1.24
CA GLY A 33 8.55 -9.37 1.48
C GLY A 33 7.43 -8.64 0.71
N GLN A 34 7.18 -9.02 -0.53
CA GLN A 34 6.08 -8.47 -1.34
C GLN A 34 4.73 -8.78 -0.68
N TYR A 35 4.56 -10.00 -0.17
CA TYR A 35 3.34 -10.40 0.52
C TYR A 35 3.11 -9.58 1.80
N LYS A 36 4.14 -9.39 2.63
CA LYS A 36 4.06 -8.55 3.83
C LYS A 36 3.71 -7.10 3.49
N GLN A 37 4.29 -6.56 2.41
CA GLN A 37 3.97 -5.21 1.97
C GLN A 37 2.54 -5.11 1.46
N ALA A 38 2.08 -6.03 0.62
CA ALA A 38 0.71 -6.08 0.14
C ALA A 38 -0.30 -6.16 1.30
N LEU A 39 -0.03 -6.99 2.31
CA LEU A 39 -0.85 -7.06 3.52
C LEU A 39 -0.86 -5.75 4.32
N ARG A 40 0.28 -5.07 4.45
CA ARG A 40 0.38 -3.78 5.14
C ARG A 40 -0.48 -2.73 4.46
N GLU A 41 -0.38 -2.62 3.14
CA GLU A 41 -1.18 -1.66 2.37
C GLU A 41 -2.65 -2.04 2.37
N LEU A 42 -2.97 -3.32 2.21
CA LEU A 42 -4.34 -3.84 2.34
C LEU A 42 -4.97 -3.44 3.68
N TYR A 43 -4.24 -3.60 4.79
CA TYR A 43 -4.72 -3.21 6.12
C TYR A 43 -4.92 -1.70 6.26
N LYS A 44 -4.00 -0.88 5.72
CA LYS A 44 -4.17 0.59 5.70
C LYS A 44 -5.43 0.98 4.94
N ARG A 45 -5.69 0.39 3.78
CA ARG A 45 -6.89 0.67 2.97
C ARG A 45 -8.15 0.16 3.64
N PHE A 46 -8.09 -1.01 4.29
CA PHE A 46 -9.19 -1.51 5.11
C PHE A 46 -9.62 -0.50 6.19
N ARG A 47 -8.65 0.00 6.97
CA ARG A 47 -8.92 1.00 8.01
C ARG A 47 -9.43 2.31 7.43
N GLY A 48 -8.79 2.81 6.37
CA GLY A 48 -9.21 4.02 5.69
C GLY A 48 -10.65 3.92 5.17
N LEU A 49 -11.04 2.77 4.59
CA LEU A 49 -12.41 2.54 4.15
C LEU A 49 -13.43 2.57 5.29
N ARG A 50 -13.10 1.99 6.45
CA ARG A 50 -13.97 2.06 7.64
C ARG A 50 -14.19 3.50 8.07
N GLU A 51 -13.09 4.26 8.22
CA GLU A 51 -13.14 5.65 8.65
C GLU A 51 -13.90 6.53 7.66
N LEU A 52 -13.60 6.43 6.37
CA LEU A 52 -14.28 7.16 5.30
C LEU A 52 -15.77 6.82 5.24
N THR A 53 -16.14 5.54 5.36
CA THR A 53 -17.55 5.13 5.32
C THR A 53 -18.31 5.71 6.50
N CYS A 54 -17.78 5.62 7.72
CA CYS A 54 -18.41 6.21 8.90
C CYS A 54 -18.56 7.74 8.79
N ASN A 55 -17.52 8.42 8.29
CA ASN A 55 -17.57 9.86 8.07
C ASN A 55 -18.59 10.24 6.99
N ASN A 56 -18.70 9.45 5.93
CA ASN A 56 -19.69 9.67 4.88
C ASN A 56 -21.12 9.51 5.40
N GLU A 57 -21.40 8.47 6.20
CA GLU A 57 -22.71 8.30 6.83
C GLU A 57 -23.05 9.44 7.80
N ARG A 58 -22.07 9.96 8.55
CA ARG A 58 -22.26 11.16 9.38
C ARG A 58 -22.62 12.38 8.53
N LEU A 59 -21.94 12.59 7.40
CA LEU A 59 -22.24 13.70 6.49
C LEU A 59 -23.68 13.61 5.95
N LYS A 60 -24.17 12.40 5.63
CA LYS A 60 -25.56 12.21 5.22
C LYS A 60 -26.55 12.63 6.30
N ILE A 61 -26.31 12.21 7.54
CA ILE A 61 -27.14 12.60 8.69
C ILE A 61 -27.12 14.13 8.87
N ASP A 62 -25.94 14.75 8.85
CA ASP A 62 -25.80 16.21 8.96
C ASP A 62 -26.60 16.93 7.85
N ILE A 63 -26.57 16.42 6.61
CA ILE A 63 -27.32 16.98 5.48
C ILE A 63 -28.82 16.84 5.72
N GLU A 64 -29.30 15.66 6.13
CA GLU A 64 -30.72 15.41 6.41
C GLU A 64 -31.24 16.34 7.54
N GLU A 65 -30.45 16.52 8.60
CA GLU A 65 -30.77 17.45 9.69
C GLU A 65 -30.87 18.90 9.18
N LEU A 66 -29.90 19.36 8.38
CA LEU A 66 -29.91 20.70 7.79
C LEU A 66 -31.10 20.91 6.84
N GLU A 67 -31.42 19.93 6.02
CA GLU A 67 -32.58 19.95 5.11
C GLU A 67 -33.90 20.01 5.86
N PHE A 68 -34.04 19.28 6.97
CA PHE A 68 -35.20 19.36 7.84
C PHE A 68 -35.33 20.77 8.44
N ASP A 69 -34.23 21.29 8.96
CA ASP A 69 -34.11 22.61 9.58
C ASP A 69 -34.36 23.78 8.62
N LEU A 70 -34.13 23.59 7.33
CA LEU A 70 -34.40 24.56 6.27
C LEU A 70 -35.89 24.78 6.01
N LYS A 71 -36.76 23.81 6.34
CA LYS A 71 -38.20 23.88 6.09
C LYS A 71 -38.89 24.99 6.88
N SER A 72 -38.37 25.31 8.07
CA SER A 72 -38.93 26.31 8.99
C SER A 72 -38.12 27.62 9.02
N ALA A 73 -36.92 27.64 8.45
CA ALA A 73 -36.04 28.81 8.49
C ALA A 73 -36.46 29.90 7.49
N THR A 74 -36.27 31.18 7.88
CA THR A 74 -36.53 32.35 7.03
C THR A 74 -35.39 33.36 7.11
N GLY A 75 -35.25 34.23 6.10
CA GLY A 75 -34.29 35.34 6.12
C GLY A 75 -32.82 34.88 6.13
N PHE A 76 -31.98 35.56 6.91
CA PHE A 76 -30.54 35.25 6.98
C PHE A 76 -30.22 33.85 7.53
N PRO A 77 -30.89 33.33 8.58
CA PRO A 77 -30.68 31.95 9.04
C PRO A 77 -30.89 30.90 7.96
N LYS A 78 -31.92 31.07 7.11
CA LYS A 78 -32.17 30.16 5.97
C LYS A 78 -30.99 30.17 5.01
N ARG A 79 -30.54 31.35 4.59
CA ARG A 79 -29.40 31.50 3.66
C ARG A 79 -28.12 30.88 4.20
N ARG A 80 -27.86 30.99 5.52
CA ARG A 80 -26.69 30.35 6.14
C ARG A 80 -26.78 28.83 6.08
N LYS A 81 -27.91 28.27 6.51
CA LYS A 81 -28.17 26.82 6.43
C LYS A 81 -28.09 26.28 4.99
N GLU A 82 -28.53 27.05 4.00
CA GLU A 82 -28.38 26.68 2.58
C GLU A 82 -26.91 26.59 2.14
N VAL A 83 -26.05 27.47 2.65
CA VAL A 83 -24.60 27.42 2.37
C VAL A 83 -23.97 26.24 3.11
N ASP A 84 -24.25 26.07 4.39
CA ASP A 84 -23.71 24.97 5.21
C ASP A 84 -24.10 23.61 4.61
N CYS A 85 -25.35 23.46 4.15
CA CYS A 85 -25.82 22.25 3.47
C CYS A 85 -25.06 22.00 2.17
N LYS A 86 -24.83 23.03 1.35
CA LYS A 86 -24.03 22.91 0.12
C LYS A 86 -22.58 22.49 0.41
N GLU A 87 -21.96 23.07 1.45
CA GLU A 87 -20.60 22.68 1.85
C GLU A 87 -20.55 21.20 2.28
N LYS A 88 -21.54 20.74 3.05
CA LYS A 88 -21.64 19.33 3.47
C LYS A 88 -21.83 18.39 2.28
N ILE A 89 -22.66 18.76 1.30
CA ILE A 89 -22.83 18.00 0.06
C ILE A 89 -21.50 17.89 -0.69
N MET A 90 -20.75 18.99 -0.84
CA MET A 90 -19.44 18.97 -1.52
C MET A 90 -18.43 18.05 -0.79
N LEU A 91 -18.41 18.09 0.54
CA LEU A 91 -17.57 17.21 1.36
C LEU A 91 -17.99 15.73 1.22
N MET A 92 -19.29 15.46 1.12
CA MET A 92 -19.83 14.12 0.90
C MET A 92 -19.38 13.57 -0.46
N GLU A 93 -19.51 14.36 -1.53
CA GLU A 93 -19.05 13.99 -2.87
C GLU A 93 -17.52 13.71 -2.91
N GLU A 94 -16.72 14.51 -2.20
CA GLU A 94 -15.28 14.27 -2.07
C GLU A 94 -14.96 12.99 -1.29
N SER A 95 -15.69 12.73 -0.20
CA SER A 95 -15.59 11.50 0.57
C SER A 95 -15.94 10.28 -0.28
N GLU A 96 -16.99 10.36 -1.09
CA GLU A 96 -17.39 9.28 -2.02
C GLU A 96 -16.33 8.99 -3.09
N ARG A 97 -15.71 10.04 -3.67
CA ARG A 97 -14.56 9.87 -4.57
C ARG A 97 -13.40 9.15 -3.86
N SER A 98 -13.07 9.58 -2.65
CA SER A 98 -12.00 8.98 -1.83
C SER A 98 -12.29 7.51 -1.50
N ILE A 99 -13.54 7.17 -1.18
CA ILE A 99 -13.99 5.79 -0.96
C ILE A 99 -13.79 4.96 -2.22
N LYS A 100 -14.19 5.48 -3.39
CA LYS A 100 -14.05 4.76 -4.68
C LYS A 100 -12.59 4.45 -4.98
N ASP A 101 -11.70 5.42 -4.85
CA ASP A 101 -10.26 5.24 -5.08
C ASP A 101 -9.63 4.28 -4.06
N THR A 102 -9.98 4.43 -2.78
CA THR A 102 -9.48 3.54 -1.72
C THR A 102 -9.96 2.10 -1.93
N LYS A 103 -11.19 1.89 -2.43
CA LYS A 103 -11.70 0.55 -2.80
C LYS A 103 -10.94 -0.05 -3.97
N ARG A 104 -10.60 0.75 -5.00
CA ARG A 104 -9.78 0.28 -6.13
C ARG A 104 -8.43 -0.24 -5.63
N GLU A 105 -7.72 0.55 -4.82
CA GLU A 105 -6.43 0.16 -4.26
C GLU A 105 -6.56 -1.04 -3.32
N PHE A 106 -7.56 -1.05 -2.43
CA PHE A 106 -7.86 -2.20 -1.56
C PHE A 106 -7.98 -3.49 -2.37
N ASN A 107 -8.77 -3.47 -3.44
CA ASN A 107 -8.96 -4.63 -4.31
C ASN A 107 -7.64 -5.06 -4.96
N ARG A 108 -6.82 -4.12 -5.43
CA ARG A 108 -5.53 -4.46 -6.05
C ARG A 108 -4.58 -5.11 -5.04
N PHE A 109 -4.42 -4.53 -3.85
CA PHE A 109 -3.57 -5.11 -2.81
C PHE A 109 -4.10 -6.46 -2.31
N TYR A 110 -5.43 -6.64 -2.28
CA TYR A 110 -6.03 -7.92 -1.95
C TYR A 110 -5.71 -9.00 -2.99
N GLN A 111 -5.83 -8.69 -4.28
CA GLN A 111 -5.44 -9.58 -5.37
C GLN A 111 -3.96 -9.96 -5.29
N GLN A 112 -3.08 -8.97 -5.07
CA GLN A 112 -1.65 -9.20 -4.88
C GLN A 112 -1.38 -10.13 -3.70
N ALA A 113 -2.00 -9.86 -2.54
CA ALA A 113 -1.82 -10.65 -1.34
C ALA A 113 -2.30 -12.09 -1.54
N THR A 114 -3.43 -12.30 -2.21
CA THR A 114 -3.96 -13.64 -2.52
C THR A 114 -3.02 -14.40 -3.46
N TYR A 115 -2.61 -13.79 -4.56
CA TYR A 115 -1.66 -14.38 -5.51
C TYR A 115 -0.35 -14.78 -4.83
N LEU A 116 0.26 -13.86 -4.08
CA LEU A 116 1.52 -14.13 -3.39
C LEU A 116 1.35 -15.21 -2.30
N LYS A 117 0.19 -15.23 -1.62
CA LYS A 117 -0.13 -16.26 -0.63
C LYS A 117 -0.21 -17.64 -1.26
N GLU A 118 -0.76 -17.77 -2.47
CA GLU A 118 -0.79 -19.02 -3.21
C GLU A 118 0.63 -19.49 -3.56
N GLN A 119 1.50 -18.59 -4.05
CA GLN A 119 2.89 -18.91 -4.37
C GLN A 119 3.70 -19.33 -3.12
N ILE A 120 3.50 -18.65 -1.99
CA ILE A 120 4.22 -18.93 -0.74
C ILE A 120 3.65 -20.20 -0.06
N GLY A 121 2.36 -20.47 -0.20
CA GLY A 121 1.66 -21.56 0.46
C GLY A 121 1.42 -21.32 1.97
N LYS A 122 1.26 -22.42 2.71
CA LYS A 122 0.99 -22.38 4.17
C LYS A 122 2.19 -21.79 4.93
N LEU A 123 1.91 -20.88 5.87
CA LEU A 123 2.92 -20.21 6.70
C LEU A 123 2.85 -20.76 8.13
N THR A 124 3.77 -21.66 8.48
CA THR A 124 4.08 -21.99 9.88
C THR A 124 5.02 -20.95 10.47
N ASP A 125 5.23 -20.96 11.78
CA ASP A 125 6.12 -19.99 12.44
C ASP A 125 7.58 -20.19 12.01
N GLU A 126 8.00 -21.44 11.82
CA GLU A 126 9.34 -21.79 11.32
C GLU A 126 9.52 -21.26 9.89
N LYS A 127 8.53 -21.48 9.01
CA LYS A 127 8.60 -20.98 7.63
C LYS A 127 8.60 -19.46 7.57
N ARG A 128 7.81 -18.78 8.42
CA ARG A 128 7.82 -17.32 8.52
C ARG A 128 9.19 -16.80 8.94
N HIS A 129 9.79 -17.43 9.96
CA HIS A 129 11.12 -17.05 10.44
C HIS A 129 12.18 -17.21 9.34
N GLN A 130 12.16 -18.33 8.62
CA GLN A 130 13.06 -18.57 7.50
C GLN A 130 12.89 -17.50 6.39
N LEU A 131 11.66 -17.26 5.94
CA LEU A 131 11.39 -16.30 4.87
C LEU A 131 11.72 -14.85 5.28
N ASP A 132 11.55 -14.50 6.57
CA ASP A 132 11.97 -13.18 7.08
C ASP A 132 13.49 -13.04 7.03
N MET A 133 14.24 -14.10 7.36
CA MET A 133 15.69 -14.08 7.25
C MET A 133 16.15 -13.93 5.80
N GLU A 134 15.56 -14.69 4.87
CA GLU A 134 15.84 -14.58 3.42
C GLU A 134 15.53 -13.17 2.88
N MET A 135 14.40 -12.60 3.27
CA MET A 135 13.99 -11.24 2.88
C MET A 135 15.01 -10.18 3.34
N TRP A 136 15.46 -10.25 4.59
CA TRP A 136 16.43 -9.28 5.12
C TRP A 136 17.82 -9.48 4.53
N GLU A 137 18.24 -10.72 4.30
CA GLU A 137 19.49 -11.02 3.61
C GLU A 137 19.49 -10.44 2.18
N PHE A 138 18.42 -10.66 1.42
CA PHE A 138 18.21 -10.05 0.11
C PHE A 138 18.29 -8.51 0.19
N LYS A 139 17.63 -7.91 1.19
CA LYS A 139 17.59 -6.44 1.31
C LYS A 139 18.97 -5.83 1.59
N ILE A 140 19.75 -6.47 2.44
CA ILE A 140 21.10 -5.99 2.77
C ILE A 140 22.03 -6.11 1.56
N LYS A 141 21.94 -7.22 0.81
CA LYS A 141 22.69 -7.38 -0.45
C LYS A 141 22.33 -6.28 -1.44
N GLU A 142 21.04 -5.98 -1.58
CA GLU A 142 20.54 -4.90 -2.43
C GLU A 142 21.13 -3.54 -2.03
N MET A 143 21.12 -3.22 -0.73
CA MET A 143 21.71 -1.99 -0.20
C MET A 143 23.22 -1.94 -0.44
N ALA A 144 23.92 -3.05 -0.25
CA ALA A 144 25.36 -3.15 -0.46
C ALA A 144 25.75 -2.91 -1.92
N VAL A 145 25.03 -3.50 -2.89
CA VAL A 145 25.29 -3.27 -4.31
C VAL A 145 25.04 -1.81 -4.68
N ILE A 146 23.93 -1.22 -4.23
CA ILE A 146 23.66 0.20 -4.48
C ILE A 146 24.80 1.07 -3.93
N ASP A 147 25.29 0.79 -2.73
CA ASP A 147 26.39 1.53 -2.12
C ASP A 147 27.70 1.38 -2.91
N LEU A 148 28.03 0.17 -3.35
CA LEU A 148 29.22 -0.13 -4.15
C LEU A 148 29.16 0.56 -5.51
N VAL A 149 28.05 0.44 -6.23
CA VAL A 149 27.88 1.04 -7.56
C VAL A 149 27.89 2.58 -7.49
N THR A 150 27.27 3.16 -6.46
CA THR A 150 27.15 4.63 -6.36
C THR A 150 28.35 5.32 -5.72
N THR A 151 29.08 4.65 -4.82
CA THR A 151 30.15 5.29 -4.03
C THR A 151 31.47 4.52 -4.00
N GLY A 152 31.53 3.31 -4.56
CA GLY A 152 32.69 2.42 -4.51
C GLY A 152 32.97 1.79 -3.14
N ARG A 153 32.09 1.99 -2.15
CA ARG A 153 32.25 1.44 -0.78
C ARG A 153 30.91 1.28 -0.08
N ILE A 154 30.86 0.43 0.93
CA ILE A 154 29.67 0.28 1.80
C ILE A 154 29.48 1.51 2.67
N ARG A 155 28.27 2.06 2.71
CA ARG A 155 27.93 3.24 3.53
C ARG A 155 27.57 2.82 4.94
N ASN A 156 27.64 3.79 5.87
CA ASN A 156 27.37 3.58 7.29
C ASN A 156 25.99 2.95 7.55
N VAL A 157 24.95 3.40 6.84
CA VAL A 157 23.57 2.88 7.02
C VAL A 157 23.51 1.38 6.71
N THR A 158 24.13 0.93 5.62
CA THR A 158 24.17 -0.50 5.26
C THR A 158 24.99 -1.30 6.26
N TYR A 159 26.10 -0.74 6.75
CA TYR A 159 26.93 -1.39 7.76
C TYR A 159 26.24 -1.51 9.12
N GLU A 160 25.52 -0.47 9.56
CA GLU A 160 24.69 -0.48 10.76
C GLU A 160 23.61 -1.56 10.66
N PHE A 161 22.93 -1.63 9.52
CA PHE A 161 21.90 -2.64 9.28
C PHE A 161 22.46 -4.07 9.29
N LEU A 162 23.58 -4.29 8.60
CA LEU A 162 24.33 -5.55 8.64
C LEU A 162 24.79 -5.91 10.07
N SER A 163 25.07 -4.91 10.90
CA SER A 163 25.48 -5.14 12.29
C SER A 163 24.34 -5.60 13.19
N SER A 164 23.08 -5.30 12.83
CA SER A 164 21.88 -5.65 13.59
C SER A 164 21.35 -7.06 13.35
N VAL A 165 21.79 -7.76 12.29
CA VAL A 165 21.32 -9.12 11.98
C VAL A 165 22.12 -10.21 12.71
N PRO A 166 21.56 -11.44 12.86
CA PRO A 166 22.26 -12.55 13.51
C PRO A 166 23.64 -12.84 12.91
N LYS A 167 24.56 -13.33 13.76
CA LYS A 167 25.97 -13.54 13.41
C LYS A 167 26.14 -14.36 12.13
N ASP A 168 25.37 -15.41 11.94
CA ASP A 168 25.52 -16.30 10.79
C ASP A 168 25.14 -15.59 9.48
N MET A 169 24.06 -14.82 9.48
CA MET A 169 23.66 -14.00 8.32
C MET A 169 24.71 -12.92 8.05
N LYS A 170 25.18 -12.24 9.11
CA LYS A 170 26.23 -11.22 9.01
C LYS A 170 27.48 -11.76 8.34
N MET A 171 27.93 -12.96 8.73
CA MET A 171 29.12 -13.58 8.16
C MET A 171 28.95 -13.97 6.68
N ARG A 172 27.77 -14.49 6.28
CA ARG A 172 27.47 -14.79 4.87
C ARG A 172 27.52 -13.54 4.00
N ILE A 173 26.81 -12.50 4.40
CA ILE A 173 26.75 -11.25 3.64
C ILE A 173 28.11 -10.55 3.61
N ALA A 174 28.81 -10.51 4.76
CA ALA A 174 30.14 -9.91 4.82
C ALA A 174 31.16 -10.63 3.95
N PHE A 175 30.98 -11.93 3.67
CA PHE A 175 31.80 -12.66 2.71
C PHE A 175 31.52 -12.19 1.27
N GLU A 176 30.26 -12.01 0.89
CA GLU A 176 29.88 -11.56 -0.46
C GLU A 176 30.27 -10.10 -0.75
N ILE A 177 30.28 -9.24 0.26
CA ILE A 177 30.64 -7.81 0.12
C ILE A 177 32.15 -7.57 -0.05
N ARG A 178 32.98 -8.58 0.26
CA ARG A 178 34.45 -8.43 0.15
C ARG A 178 34.86 -8.09 -1.26
N ARG A 179 35.97 -7.35 -1.39
CA ARG A 179 36.46 -6.83 -2.66
C ARG A 179 36.61 -7.93 -3.72
N GLU A 180 37.09 -9.11 -3.33
CA GLU A 180 37.26 -10.27 -4.20
C GLU A 180 35.93 -10.86 -4.74
N ASN A 181 34.79 -10.52 -4.14
CA ASN A 181 33.46 -11.07 -4.47
C ASN A 181 32.47 -9.99 -4.97
N GLN A 182 32.90 -8.73 -5.11
CA GLN A 182 32.00 -7.62 -5.47
C GLN A 182 31.36 -7.80 -6.85
N ASP A 183 32.13 -8.27 -7.83
CA ASP A 183 31.62 -8.49 -9.19
C ASP A 183 30.50 -9.53 -9.17
N THR A 184 30.68 -10.65 -8.46
CA THR A 184 29.64 -11.67 -8.27
C THR A 184 28.38 -11.12 -7.61
N LEU A 185 28.54 -10.22 -6.63
CA LEU A 185 27.41 -9.61 -5.94
C LEU A 185 26.66 -8.60 -6.85
N ILE A 186 27.38 -7.91 -7.73
CA ILE A 186 26.79 -7.01 -8.74
C ILE A 186 26.08 -7.85 -9.81
N ASP A 187 26.70 -8.90 -10.34
CA ASP A 187 26.08 -9.82 -11.29
C ASP A 187 24.80 -10.42 -10.71
N TRP A 188 24.83 -10.85 -9.45
CA TRP A 188 23.62 -11.30 -8.73
C TRP A 188 22.53 -10.24 -8.72
N TYR A 189 22.86 -8.96 -8.56
CA TYR A 189 21.87 -7.89 -8.52
C TYR A 189 21.25 -7.60 -9.89
N ASP A 190 22.05 -7.68 -10.95
CA ASP A 190 21.61 -7.48 -12.33
C ASP A 190 20.76 -8.66 -12.82
N ASP A 191 21.09 -9.88 -12.37
CA ASP A 191 20.39 -11.12 -12.73
C ASP A 191 19.27 -11.51 -11.75
N LYS A 192 19.08 -10.79 -10.64
CA LYS A 192 18.09 -11.18 -9.62
C LYS A 192 16.71 -11.27 -10.26
N GLU A 193 16.01 -12.37 -10.02
CA GLU A 193 14.62 -12.52 -10.49
C GLU A 193 13.77 -11.38 -9.91
N GLU A 194 13.32 -10.49 -10.79
CA GLU A 194 12.28 -9.54 -10.42
C GLU A 194 10.96 -10.30 -10.36
N TYR A 195 10.51 -10.62 -9.14
CA TYR A 195 9.18 -11.17 -8.91
C TYR A 195 8.15 -10.10 -9.29
N HIS A 196 7.69 -10.15 -10.54
CA HIS A 196 6.67 -9.24 -11.02
C HIS A 196 5.28 -9.78 -10.69
N ILE A 197 4.47 -8.90 -10.11
CA ILE A 197 3.03 -9.14 -10.01
C ILE A 197 2.48 -9.22 -11.46
N PRO A 198 1.75 -10.30 -11.82
CA PRO A 198 1.09 -10.38 -13.11
C PRO A 198 0.18 -9.18 -13.36
N LYS A 199 0.14 -8.70 -14.61
CA LYS A 199 -0.78 -7.62 -15.00
C LYS A 199 -2.23 -8.03 -14.72
N ASP A 200 -2.57 -9.24 -15.13
CA ASP A 200 -3.89 -9.84 -14.95
C ASP A 200 -3.89 -10.73 -13.71
N LEU A 201 -4.33 -10.17 -12.59
CA LEU A 201 -4.62 -10.95 -11.39
C LEU A 201 -6.06 -11.46 -11.42
N PRO A 202 -6.35 -12.64 -10.85
CA PRO A 202 -7.71 -13.14 -10.77
C PRO A 202 -8.61 -12.11 -10.09
N LYS A 203 -9.75 -11.81 -10.73
CA LYS A 203 -10.77 -10.98 -10.11
C LYS A 203 -11.32 -11.74 -8.92
N VAL A 204 -11.11 -11.21 -7.72
CA VAL A 204 -11.75 -11.75 -6.53
C VAL A 204 -13.01 -10.95 -6.27
N GLU A 205 -14.16 -11.61 -6.35
CA GLU A 205 -15.42 -11.02 -5.92
C GLU A 205 -15.42 -10.99 -4.39
N LEU A 206 -15.27 -9.78 -3.84
CA LEU A 206 -15.51 -9.57 -2.42
C LEU A 206 -17.03 -9.63 -2.21
N SER A 207 -17.52 -10.74 -1.65
CA SER A 207 -18.91 -10.85 -1.22
C SER A 207 -19.25 -9.66 -0.32
N ASN A 208 -20.28 -8.88 -0.70
CA ASN A 208 -20.83 -7.71 -0.03
C ASN A 208 -19.89 -7.00 0.96
N THR A 209 -19.19 -5.95 0.49
CA THR A 209 -18.39 -5.00 1.29
C THR A 209 -19.02 -4.53 2.61
N LYS A 210 -20.36 -4.59 2.75
CA LYS A 210 -21.07 -4.35 4.03
C LYS A 210 -20.64 -5.31 5.13
N GLU A 211 -20.46 -6.60 4.83
CA GLU A 211 -20.00 -7.60 5.81
C GLU A 211 -18.55 -7.38 6.21
N MET A 212 -17.67 -6.98 5.27
CA MET A 212 -16.26 -6.70 5.56
C MET A 212 -16.06 -5.54 6.53
N LEU A 213 -16.92 -4.52 6.49
CA LEU A 213 -16.86 -3.36 7.39
C LEU A 213 -17.46 -3.63 8.79
N LEU A 214 -18.21 -4.74 8.92
CA LEU A 214 -18.86 -5.20 10.15
C LEU A 214 -18.11 -6.34 10.84
N ILE A 215 -16.93 -6.74 10.36
CA ILE A 215 -16.06 -7.66 11.10
C ILE A 215 -15.55 -6.90 12.33
N ASP A 216 -16.25 -7.12 13.45
CA ASP A 216 -15.79 -6.77 14.78
C ASP A 216 -14.45 -7.48 15.02
N GLY A 217 -13.44 -6.69 15.39
CA GLY A 217 -12.12 -7.19 15.73
C GLY A 217 -12.08 -7.79 17.12
#